data_AF-A0A8H9IDX4-F1
#
_entry.id   AF-A0A8H9IDX4-F1
#
_cell.length_a   1.000
_cell.length_b   1.000
_cell.length_c   1.000
_cell.angle_alpha   90.00
_cell.angle_beta   90.00
_cell.angle_gamma   90.00
#
_symmetry.space_group_name_H-M   'P 1'
#
loop_
_entity.id
_entity.type
_entity.pdbx_description
1 polymer ?
#
loop_
_entity_poly.entity_id
_entity_poly.type
_entity_poly.pdbx_seq_one_letter_code
_entity_poly.pdbx_strand_id
1 'polypeptide(L)'
;MKKISNITSVFTLFPLLMLIALSGTAKPTIDEITPVLLGDLEQERGMGGVVDVTNNSHLEAVLTDNYNANSVTGNNSIDRGSFNDASGVFSIIQNTGNNVIIQESTIITVTIAPN
;
A
#
# COMPACT_ATOMS: atom_id res chain seq x y z
N MET A 1 -19.14 -8.31 79.70
CA MET A 1 -20.03 -8.40 78.51
C MET A 1 -19.29 -8.34 77.16
N LYS A 2 -17.97 -8.67 77.10
CA LYS A 2 -17.14 -8.54 75.88
C LYS A 2 -17.08 -9.79 74.98
N LYS A 3 -17.52 -10.97 75.44
CA LYS A 3 -17.38 -12.24 74.69
C LYS A 3 -18.40 -12.43 73.56
N ILE A 4 -19.55 -11.76 73.60
CA ILE A 4 -20.66 -11.98 72.64
C ILE A 4 -20.45 -11.18 71.34
N SER A 5 -19.82 -10.00 71.40
CA SER A 5 -19.52 -9.14 70.24
C SER A 5 -18.51 -9.73 69.25
N ASN A 6 -17.61 -10.61 69.71
CA ASN A 6 -16.59 -11.19 68.83
C ASN A 6 -17.16 -12.31 67.96
N ILE A 7 -18.22 -12.99 68.43
CA ILE A 7 -18.87 -14.07 67.68
C ILE A 7 -19.74 -13.50 66.56
N THR A 8 -20.46 -12.40 66.80
CA THR A 8 -21.28 -11.74 65.77
C THR A 8 -20.44 -11.13 64.64
N SER A 9 -19.26 -10.58 64.93
CA SER A 9 -18.32 -10.07 63.90
C SER A 9 -17.76 -11.17 63.00
N VAL A 10 -17.60 -12.39 63.51
CA VAL A 10 -17.10 -13.53 62.71
C VAL A 10 -18.17 -14.03 61.75
N PHE A 11 -19.44 -14.03 62.18
CA PHE A 11 -20.57 -14.43 61.33
C PHE A 11 -20.89 -13.44 60.21
N THR A 12 -20.52 -12.16 60.32
CA THR A 12 -20.71 -11.17 59.25
C THR A 12 -19.51 -11.05 58.30
N LEU A 13 -18.29 -11.26 58.81
CA LEU A 13 -17.07 -11.10 58.02
C LEU A 13 -16.80 -12.31 57.12
N PHE A 14 -17.20 -13.52 57.55
CA PHE A 14 -17.05 -14.74 56.76
C PHE A 14 -17.84 -14.75 55.43
N PRO A 15 -19.15 -14.40 55.40
CA PRO A 15 -19.90 -14.34 54.14
C PRO A 15 -19.42 -13.18 53.23
N LEU A 16 -18.95 -12.07 53.81
CA LEU A 16 -18.40 -10.96 53.03
C LEU A 16 -17.08 -11.35 52.35
N LEU A 17 -16.21 -12.10 53.04
CA LEU A 17 -14.98 -12.64 52.47
C LEU A 17 -15.27 -13.67 51.37
N MET A 18 -16.33 -14.46 51.52
CA MET A 18 -16.75 -15.42 50.48
C MET A 18 -17.32 -14.73 49.23
N LEU A 19 -17.97 -13.57 49.39
CA LEU A 19 -18.53 -12.81 48.27
C LEU A 19 -17.45 -12.14 47.41
N ILE A 20 -16.36 -11.69 48.03
CA ILE A 20 -15.19 -11.13 47.33
C ILE A 20 -14.42 -12.22 46.55
N ALA A 21 -14.45 -13.46 47.04
CA ALA A 21 -13.83 -14.59 46.33
C ALA A 21 -14.57 -14.99 45.04
N LEU A 22 -15.80 -14.49 44.82
CA LEU A 22 -16.64 -14.86 43.67
C LEU A 22 -16.62 -13.85 42.51
N SER A 23 -15.94 -12.70 42.65
CA SER A 23 -15.74 -11.77 41.54
C SER A 23 -14.65 -12.30 40.60
N GLY A 24 -14.99 -13.29 39.78
CA GLY A 24 -14.15 -13.77 38.71
C GLY A 24 -13.93 -12.68 37.66
N THR A 25 -12.70 -12.22 37.52
CA THR A 25 -12.29 -11.41 36.37
C THR A 25 -12.26 -12.32 35.15
N ALA A 26 -13.32 -12.31 34.33
CA ALA A 26 -13.31 -12.96 33.03
C ALA A 26 -12.39 -12.16 32.09
N LYS A 27 -11.08 -12.38 32.23
CA LYS A 27 -10.12 -12.00 31.22
C LYS A 27 -10.34 -12.98 30.06
N PRO A 28 -10.68 -12.53 28.84
CA PRO A 28 -10.81 -13.44 27.71
C PRO A 28 -9.49 -14.18 27.57
N THR A 29 -9.56 -15.49 27.84
CA THR A 29 -8.46 -16.40 27.58
C THR A 29 -8.22 -16.39 26.07
N ILE A 30 -6.96 -16.28 25.66
CA ILE A 30 -6.56 -16.29 24.24
C ILE A 30 -7.08 -17.55 23.52
N ASP A 31 -7.44 -18.59 24.28
CA ASP A 31 -8.08 -19.84 23.81
C ASP A 31 -9.52 -19.67 23.28
N GLU A 32 -10.21 -18.55 23.53
CA GLU A 32 -11.57 -18.30 23.00
C GLU A 32 -11.57 -17.66 21.60
N ILE A 33 -10.38 -17.33 21.06
CA ILE A 33 -10.24 -16.90 19.67
C ILE A 33 -10.22 -18.16 18.81
N THR A 34 -11.33 -18.46 18.15
CA THR A 34 -11.37 -19.55 17.17
C THR A 34 -10.34 -19.27 16.08
N PRO A 35 -9.39 -20.18 15.81
CA PRO A 35 -8.41 -19.98 14.76
C PRO A 35 -9.14 -19.84 13.43
N VAL A 36 -8.75 -18.84 12.64
CA VAL A 36 -9.20 -18.71 11.25
C VAL A 36 -8.94 -20.02 10.52
N LEU A 37 -9.94 -20.51 9.78
CA LEU A 37 -9.81 -21.73 9.02
C LEU A 37 -8.74 -21.55 7.96
N LEU A 38 -7.89 -22.56 7.78
CA LEU A 38 -6.82 -22.52 6.79
C LEU A 38 -7.40 -22.29 5.38
N GLY A 39 -8.57 -22.85 5.08
CA GLY A 39 -9.28 -22.64 3.80
C GLY A 39 -9.71 -21.19 3.56
N ASP A 40 -10.16 -20.48 4.59
CA ASP A 40 -10.52 -19.06 4.50
C ASP A 40 -9.25 -18.22 4.26
N LEU A 41 -8.13 -18.60 4.89
CA LEU A 41 -6.86 -17.94 4.70
C LEU A 41 -6.25 -18.24 3.32
N GLU A 42 -6.38 -19.45 2.79
CA GLU A 42 -5.99 -19.78 1.40
C GLU A 42 -6.84 -19.04 0.36
N GLN A 43 -8.13 -18.84 0.63
CA GLN A 43 -9.02 -18.08 -0.25
C GLN A 43 -8.59 -16.61 -0.37
N GLU A 44 -8.13 -16.01 0.72
CA GLU A 44 -7.61 -14.64 0.74
C GLU A 44 -6.15 -14.55 0.22
N ARG A 45 -5.34 -15.60 0.42
CA ARG A 45 -3.93 -15.67 -0.03
C ARG A 45 -3.74 -15.92 -1.54
N GLY A 46 -4.82 -16.20 -2.26
CA GLY A 46 -4.79 -16.61 -3.67
C GLY A 46 -5.27 -15.56 -4.68
N MET A 47 -5.68 -14.36 -4.25
CA MET A 47 -6.10 -13.30 -5.17
C MET A 47 -4.93 -12.64 -5.95
N GLY A 48 -3.71 -13.17 -5.81
CA GLY A 48 -2.62 -12.94 -6.76
C GLY A 48 -2.92 -13.63 -8.09
N GLY A 49 -3.96 -13.16 -8.78
CA GLY A 49 -4.26 -13.59 -10.14
C GLY A 49 -3.02 -13.42 -11.00
N VAL A 50 -2.74 -14.39 -11.86
CA VAL A 50 -1.75 -14.24 -12.92
C VAL A 50 -2.17 -13.02 -13.73
N VAL A 51 -1.53 -11.88 -13.49
CA VAL A 51 -1.71 -10.69 -14.32
C VAL A 51 -0.79 -10.91 -15.51
N ASP A 52 -1.33 -11.56 -16.54
CA ASP A 52 -0.66 -11.62 -17.83
C ASP A 52 -0.71 -10.22 -18.47
N VAL A 53 0.25 -9.36 -18.09
CA VAL A 53 0.39 -8.04 -18.69
C VAL A 53 1.27 -8.16 -19.91
N THR A 54 0.62 -8.26 -21.07
CA THR A 54 1.32 -8.10 -22.35
C THR A 54 1.25 -6.63 -22.76
N ASN A 55 2.40 -5.96 -22.75
CA ASN A 55 2.54 -4.61 -23.26
C ASN A 55 3.20 -4.66 -24.63
N ASN A 56 2.58 -4.05 -25.64
CA ASN A 56 3.18 -3.89 -26.95
C ASN A 56 3.18 -2.41 -27.34
N SER A 57 4.33 -1.92 -27.77
CA SER A 57 4.46 -0.62 -28.42
C SER A 57 4.93 -0.83 -29.85
N HIS A 58 4.16 -0.33 -30.81
CA HIS A 58 4.52 -0.36 -32.21
C HIS A 58 4.54 1.08 -32.72
N LEU A 59 5.72 1.53 -33.10
CA LEU A 59 5.99 2.89 -33.54
C LEU A 59 6.59 2.81 -34.94
N GLU A 60 5.82 3.23 -35.94
CA GLU A 60 6.24 3.28 -37.32
C GLU A 60 6.17 4.71 -37.82
N ALA A 61 7.24 5.13 -38.49
CA ALA A 61 7.26 6.43 -39.11
C ALA A 61 8.16 6.43 -40.34
N VAL A 62 7.67 7.07 -41.39
CA VAL A 62 8.38 7.24 -42.65
C VAL A 62 8.57 8.72 -42.86
N LEU A 63 9.83 9.11 -43.06
CA LEU A 63 10.18 10.47 -43.41
C LEU A 63 10.80 10.49 -44.81
N THR A 64 10.04 10.91 -45.82
CA THR A 64 10.48 10.93 -47.22
C THR A 64 10.29 12.31 -47.84
N ASP A 65 11.03 12.56 -48.92
CA ASP A 65 10.95 13.79 -49.73
C ASP A 65 11.20 15.10 -48.97
N ASN A 66 12.00 15.05 -47.91
CA ASN A 66 12.33 16.24 -47.15
C ASN A 66 13.38 17.08 -47.86
N TYR A 67 13.06 18.35 -48.07
CA TYR A 67 13.98 19.33 -48.63
C TYR A 67 14.00 20.57 -47.75
N ASN A 68 15.19 20.96 -47.31
CA ASN A 68 15.40 22.21 -46.57
C ASN A 68 16.44 23.07 -47.27
N ALA A 69 16.06 24.30 -47.58
CA ALA A 69 16.97 25.36 -48.00
C ALA A 69 16.80 26.56 -47.07
N ASN A 70 17.91 27.25 -46.78
CA ASN A 70 17.95 28.43 -45.90
C ASN A 70 17.37 28.21 -44.48
N SER A 71 17.49 27.01 -43.92
CA SER A 71 16.94 26.76 -42.58
C SER A 71 17.89 27.22 -41.48
N VAL A 72 17.32 27.92 -40.50
CA VAL A 72 17.96 28.31 -39.25
C VAL A 72 17.27 27.52 -38.13
N THR A 73 18.01 26.65 -37.49
CA THR A 73 17.55 25.84 -36.34
C THR A 73 17.84 26.57 -35.04
N GLY A 74 16.99 26.39 -34.03
CA GLY A 74 17.17 26.97 -32.69
C GLY A 74 18.02 26.11 -31.75
N ASN A 75 18.03 26.49 -30.46
CA ASN A 75 18.61 25.71 -29.38
C ASN A 75 17.50 25.06 -28.56
N ASN A 76 17.73 23.82 -28.14
CA ASN A 76 16.96 23.23 -27.06
C ASN A 76 17.64 23.65 -25.77
N SER A 77 16.91 24.27 -24.84
CA SER A 77 17.49 24.70 -23.57
C SER A 77 16.66 24.16 -22.42
N ILE A 78 17.30 23.29 -21.65
CA ILE A 78 16.84 22.83 -20.34
C ILE A 78 17.88 23.39 -19.37
N ASP A 79 17.47 24.29 -18.48
CA ASP A 79 18.39 25.06 -17.64
C ASP A 79 18.23 24.69 -16.16
N ARG A 80 19.00 25.34 -15.29
CA ARG A 80 19.04 25.08 -13.86
C ARG A 80 17.65 25.20 -13.26
N GLY A 81 17.20 24.11 -12.68
CA GLY A 81 15.89 24.02 -12.04
C GLY A 81 14.75 23.53 -12.91
N SER A 82 14.98 23.21 -14.19
CA SER A 82 13.93 22.67 -15.06
C SER A 82 13.25 21.40 -14.53
N PHE A 83 13.94 20.65 -13.64
CA PHE A 83 13.39 19.45 -12.99
C PHE A 83 13.64 19.42 -11.48
N ASN A 84 13.81 20.58 -10.84
CA ASN A 84 13.83 20.61 -9.38
C ASN A 84 12.49 20.07 -8.87
N ASP A 85 12.55 19.20 -7.85
CA ASP A 85 11.39 18.55 -7.25
C ASP A 85 10.56 17.67 -8.22
N ALA A 86 11.08 17.35 -9.41
CA ALA A 86 10.42 16.43 -10.32
C ALA A 86 10.37 15.03 -9.70
N SER A 87 9.17 14.45 -9.66
CA SER A 87 8.93 13.10 -9.14
C SER A 87 7.92 12.38 -10.04
N GLY A 88 7.93 11.05 -9.99
CA GLY A 88 7.16 10.22 -10.91
C GLY A 88 7.91 9.99 -12.23
N VAL A 89 7.16 9.78 -13.32
CA VAL A 89 7.72 9.46 -14.64
C VAL A 89 7.46 10.63 -15.58
N PHE A 90 8.51 11.13 -16.20
CA PHE A 90 8.45 12.18 -17.20
C PHE A 90 9.40 11.87 -18.34
N SER A 91 9.02 12.29 -19.55
CA SER A 91 9.80 12.12 -20.77
C SER A 91 9.99 13.50 -21.37
N ILE A 92 11.23 13.86 -21.68
CA ILE A 92 11.57 15.17 -22.23
C ILE A 92 12.21 14.95 -23.59
N ILE A 93 11.59 15.54 -24.60
CA ILE A 93 12.09 15.50 -25.96
C ILE A 93 12.30 16.92 -26.43
N GLN A 94 13.47 17.14 -26.99
CA GLN A 94 13.99 18.43 -27.37
C GLN A 94 14.52 18.29 -28.78
N ASN A 95 13.89 18.96 -29.74
CA ASN A 95 14.36 18.97 -31.11
C ASN A 95 14.24 20.37 -31.71
N THR A 96 15.34 20.86 -32.25
CA THR A 96 15.38 22.14 -32.95
C THR A 96 15.74 21.99 -34.43
N GLY A 97 15.79 20.76 -34.92
CA GLY A 97 16.11 20.43 -36.29
C GLY A 97 14.91 20.55 -37.21
N ASN A 98 15.18 20.49 -38.51
CA ASN A 98 14.15 20.25 -39.51
C ASN A 98 14.13 18.76 -39.84
N ASN A 99 13.03 18.28 -40.42
CA ASN A 99 12.93 16.88 -40.88
C ASN A 99 13.14 15.91 -39.73
N VAL A 100 12.50 16.18 -38.61
CA VAL A 100 12.62 15.35 -37.43
C VAL A 100 11.32 14.63 -37.19
N ILE A 101 11.42 13.31 -37.18
CA ILE A 101 10.42 12.44 -36.60
C ILE A 101 10.86 12.11 -35.19
N ILE A 102 9.94 12.31 -34.25
CA ILE A 102 10.06 11.85 -32.88
C ILE A 102 9.00 10.78 -32.67
N GLN A 103 9.45 9.60 -32.23
CA GLN A 103 8.56 8.54 -31.78
C GLN A 103 8.97 8.20 -30.35
N GLU A 104 8.02 8.32 -29.42
CA GLU A 104 8.22 7.96 -28.02
C GLU A 104 7.02 7.15 -27.56
N SER A 105 7.29 6.11 -26.78
CA SER A 105 6.28 5.32 -26.11
C SER A 105 6.80 4.92 -24.75
N THR A 106 6.15 5.44 -23.72
CA THR A 106 6.37 5.06 -22.33
C THR A 106 5.21 4.19 -21.87
N ILE A 107 5.47 2.90 -21.61
CA ILE A 107 4.51 1.98 -21.00
C ILE A 107 4.91 1.74 -19.54
N ILE A 108 4.02 2.10 -18.62
CA ILE A 108 4.20 1.88 -17.18
C ILE A 108 3.18 0.84 -16.73
N THR A 109 3.68 -0.28 -16.22
CA THR A 109 2.85 -1.31 -15.60
C THR A 109 3.17 -1.39 -14.12
N VAL A 110 2.12 -1.27 -13.31
CA VAL A 110 2.21 -1.39 -11.86
C VAL A 110 1.30 -2.54 -11.44
N THR A 111 1.90 -3.59 -10.89
CA THR A 111 1.17 -4.71 -10.27
C THR A 111 1.39 -4.64 -8.78
N ILE A 112 0.30 -4.52 -8.03
CA ILE A 112 0.31 -4.51 -6.56
C ILE A 112 -0.36 -5.80 -6.11
N ALA A 113 0.38 -6.67 -5.44
CA ALA A 113 -0.15 -7.85 -4.77
C ALA A 113 -0.20 -7.57 -3.26
N PRO A 114 -1.26 -8.02 -2.56
CA PRO A 114 -1.29 -7.97 -1.10
C PRO A 114 -0.22 -8.88 -0.51
N ASN A 115 0.30 -8.50 0.67
CA ASN A 115 1.20 -9.31 1.47
C ASN A 115 0.42 -10.28 2.37
#